data_AF-A0AAQ2G774-F1
#
_entry.id   AF-A0AAQ2G774-F1
#
_cell.length_a   1.000
_cell.length_b   1.000
_cell.length_c   1.000
_cell.angle_alpha   90.00
_cell.angle_beta   90.00
_cell.angle_gamma   90.00
#
_symmetry.space_group_name_H-M   'P 1'
#
loop_
_entity.id
_entity.type
_entity.pdbx_description
1 polymer ?
#
loop_
_entity_poly.entity_id
_entity_poly.type
_entity_poly.pdbx_seq_one_letter_code
_entity_poly.pdbx_strand_id
1 'polypeptide(L)'
;MKRILLSVLGILALAVATLTPAFAQSKGTVYYMVPTLLDEFQTGSVSALELFLKQVGYEMKTLNADNKTDAQQSQMNDVIALKPKAIILAAVDFNALKPSIEAARAAGIPVVEFDRQITSTPSDFTSVAGTVEIGHVAAEQAEALLKAKNGAVKGKILQVLGDPGDPYT
;
A
#
# COMPACT_ATOMS: atom_id res chain seq x y z
N MET A 1 61.42 -19.61 17.33
CA MET A 1 60.56 -19.76 16.13
C MET A 1 59.26 -20.51 16.42
N LYS A 2 59.24 -21.64 17.14
CA LYS A 2 58.00 -22.39 17.46
C LYS A 2 56.95 -21.64 18.31
N ARG A 3 57.37 -20.71 19.18
CA ARG A 3 56.44 -19.93 20.04
C ARG A 3 55.74 -18.76 19.33
N ILE A 4 56.30 -18.25 18.24
CA ILE A 4 55.73 -17.13 17.48
C ILE A 4 54.71 -17.65 16.45
N LEU A 5 54.91 -18.87 15.92
CA LEU A 5 53.93 -19.51 15.02
C LEU A 5 52.59 -19.84 15.70
N LEU A 6 52.60 -20.16 17.00
CA LEU A 6 51.37 -20.48 17.75
C LEU A 6 50.51 -19.24 18.07
N SER A 7 51.13 -18.05 18.18
CA SER A 7 50.43 -16.79 18.44
C SER A 7 49.69 -16.26 17.22
N VAL A 8 50.25 -16.48 16.02
CA VAL A 8 49.68 -16.00 14.75
C VAL A 8 48.48 -16.86 14.32
N LEU A 9 48.47 -18.18 14.60
CA LEU A 9 47.30 -19.03 14.32
C LEU A 9 46.10 -18.72 15.24
N GLY A 10 46.32 -18.32 16.49
CA GLY A 10 45.24 -17.99 17.43
C GLY A 10 44.51 -16.69 17.06
N ILE A 11 45.21 -15.71 16.51
CA ILE A 11 44.63 -14.42 16.09
C ILE A 11 43.87 -14.57 14.77
N LEU A 12 44.32 -15.46 13.87
CA LEU A 12 43.62 -15.72 12.61
C LEU A 12 42.31 -16.50 12.82
N ALA A 13 42.25 -17.38 13.84
CA ALA A 13 41.02 -18.10 14.19
C ALA A 13 39.95 -17.20 14.82
N LEU A 14 40.34 -16.12 15.50
CA LEU A 14 39.39 -15.16 16.11
C LEU A 14 38.84 -14.13 15.11
N ALA A 15 39.54 -13.92 13.99
CA ALA A 15 39.10 -12.98 12.93
C ALA A 15 38.06 -13.58 11.97
N VAL A 16 37.91 -14.91 11.91
CA VAL A 16 36.94 -15.58 11.02
C VAL A 16 35.59 -15.82 11.71
N ALA A 17 35.52 -15.73 13.05
CA ALA A 17 34.30 -15.98 13.82
C ALA A 17 33.30 -14.81 13.86
N THR A 18 33.61 -13.65 13.28
CA THR A 18 32.74 -12.45 13.29
C THR A 18 32.12 -12.10 11.94
N LEU A 19 32.31 -12.94 10.91
CA LEU A 19 31.62 -12.80 9.63
C LEU A 19 30.25 -13.51 9.67
N THR A 20 29.42 -13.18 10.66
CA THR A 20 27.98 -13.40 10.50
C THR A 20 27.49 -12.35 9.51
N PRO A 21 26.85 -12.71 8.39
CA PRO A 21 26.19 -11.72 7.55
C PRO A 21 25.20 -10.99 8.45
N ALA A 22 25.41 -9.68 8.62
CA ALA A 22 24.45 -8.83 9.29
C ALA A 22 23.20 -8.80 8.42
N PHE A 23 22.24 -9.68 8.72
CA PHE A 23 20.90 -9.55 8.19
C PHE A 23 20.41 -8.16 8.61
N ALA A 24 20.09 -7.31 7.63
CA ALA A 24 19.55 -5.99 7.89
C ALA A 24 18.32 -6.16 8.79
N GLN A 25 18.43 -5.68 10.04
CA GLN A 25 17.37 -5.82 11.02
C GLN A 25 16.16 -5.00 10.55
N SER A 26 14.97 -5.63 10.52
CA SER A 26 13.72 -4.99 10.09
C SER A 26 13.48 -3.69 10.86
N LYS A 27 13.08 -2.63 10.13
CA LYS A 27 12.63 -1.34 10.68
C LYS A 27 11.26 -1.45 11.36
N GLY A 28 10.62 -2.62 11.28
CA GLY A 28 9.33 -2.96 11.86
C GLY A 28 8.30 -3.34 10.79
N THR A 29 7.09 -3.64 11.26
CA THR A 29 6.00 -4.12 10.41
C THR A 29 5.07 -2.97 9.99
N VAL A 30 4.73 -2.93 8.71
CA VAL A 30 3.66 -2.10 8.12
C VAL A 30 2.50 -3.02 7.76
N TYR A 31 1.27 -2.61 8.06
CA TYR A 31 0.09 -3.35 7.63
C TYR A 31 -0.50 -2.71 6.38
N TYR A 32 -0.83 -3.51 5.37
CA TYR A 32 -1.61 -3.08 4.21
C TYR A 32 -3.03 -3.66 4.29
N MET A 33 -4.00 -2.76 4.34
CA MET A 33 -5.43 -3.04 4.41
C MET A 33 -6.00 -2.93 2.99
N VAL A 34 -5.96 -4.04 2.25
CA VAL A 34 -6.43 -4.10 0.86
C VAL A 34 -7.94 -4.36 0.83
N PRO A 35 -8.74 -3.67 -0.03
CA PRO A 35 -10.19 -3.81 -0.01
C PRO A 35 -10.64 -5.19 -0.51
N THR A 36 -9.93 -5.76 -1.49
CA THR A 36 -10.22 -7.05 -2.09
C THR A 36 -8.99 -7.65 -2.77
N LEU A 37 -9.06 -8.87 -3.26
CA LEU A 37 -8.01 -9.51 -4.09
C LEU A 37 -8.59 -10.04 -5.42
N LEU A 38 -9.67 -9.42 -5.89
CA LEU A 38 -10.49 -9.91 -7.01
C LEU A 38 -10.02 -9.43 -8.39
N ASP A 39 -9.01 -8.57 -8.47
CA ASP A 39 -8.47 -8.05 -9.73
C ASP A 39 -6.93 -7.92 -9.68
N GLU A 40 -6.34 -7.69 -10.86
CA GLU A 40 -4.90 -7.61 -11.05
C GLU A 40 -4.28 -6.36 -10.41
N PHE A 41 -5.03 -5.26 -10.28
CA PHE A 41 -4.52 -4.07 -9.62
C PHE A 41 -4.35 -4.33 -8.13
N GLN A 42 -5.33 -4.95 -7.47
CA GLN A 42 -5.24 -5.23 -6.04
C GLN A 42 -4.13 -6.24 -5.73
N THR A 43 -4.07 -7.36 -6.46
CA THR A 43 -3.00 -8.36 -6.27
C THR A 43 -1.61 -7.82 -6.66
N GLY A 44 -1.56 -6.98 -7.70
CA GLY A 44 -0.37 -6.24 -8.10
C GLY A 44 0.08 -5.24 -7.03
N SER A 45 -0.84 -4.53 -6.38
CA SER A 45 -0.55 -3.56 -5.32
C SER A 45 0.10 -4.23 -4.12
N VAL A 46 -0.39 -5.40 -3.71
CA VAL A 46 0.21 -6.21 -2.64
C VAL A 46 1.65 -6.57 -3.00
N SER A 47 1.86 -7.10 -4.19
CA SER A 47 3.19 -7.53 -4.65
C SER A 47 4.18 -6.35 -4.72
N ALA A 48 3.73 -5.21 -5.25
CA ALA A 48 4.56 -4.02 -5.41
C ALA A 48 4.89 -3.37 -4.06
N LEU A 49 3.90 -3.18 -3.18
CA LEU A 49 4.10 -2.61 -1.85
C LEU A 49 5.02 -3.49 -1.00
N GLU A 50 4.83 -4.81 -1.03
CA GLU A 50 5.71 -5.75 -0.31
C GLU A 50 7.16 -5.63 -0.79
N LEU A 51 7.37 -5.63 -2.11
CA LEU A 51 8.69 -5.49 -2.71
C LEU A 51 9.37 -4.17 -2.31
N PHE A 52 8.68 -3.04 -2.49
CA PHE A 52 9.28 -1.73 -2.23
C PHE A 52 9.51 -1.48 -0.74
N LEU A 53 8.58 -1.87 0.14
CA LEU A 53 8.77 -1.79 1.59
C LEU A 53 9.96 -2.65 2.05
N LYS A 54 10.09 -3.86 1.51
CA LYS A 54 11.23 -4.74 1.81
C LYS A 54 12.56 -4.13 1.38
N GLN A 55 12.62 -3.48 0.21
CA GLN A 55 13.83 -2.79 -0.27
C GLN A 55 14.26 -1.66 0.65
N VAL A 56 13.32 -0.98 1.31
CA VAL A 56 13.63 0.08 2.28
C VAL A 56 13.69 -0.40 3.74
N GLY A 57 13.56 -1.72 3.97
CA GLY A 57 13.81 -2.37 5.25
C GLY A 57 12.59 -2.55 6.16
N TYR A 58 11.36 -2.45 5.65
CA TYR A 58 10.14 -2.79 6.39
C TYR A 58 9.61 -4.16 5.96
N GLU A 59 8.96 -4.85 6.88
CA GLU A 59 8.14 -6.02 6.56
C GLU A 59 6.68 -5.59 6.37
N MET A 60 5.99 -6.16 5.39
CA MET A 60 4.57 -5.90 5.17
C MET A 60 3.73 -7.10 5.57
N LYS A 61 2.57 -6.84 6.19
CA LYS A 61 1.49 -7.83 6.36
C LYS A 61 0.23 -7.32 5.69
N THR A 62 -0.37 -8.14 4.84
CA THR A 62 -1.60 -7.79 4.13
C THR A 62 -2.82 -8.37 4.83
N LEU A 63 -3.86 -7.58 5.02
CA LEU A 63 -5.19 -8.03 5.42
C LEU A 63 -6.18 -7.68 4.30
N ASN A 64 -6.85 -8.70 3.78
CA ASN A 64 -7.88 -8.56 2.76
C ASN A 64 -9.25 -8.38 3.42
N ALA A 65 -9.95 -7.30 3.11
CA ALA A 65 -11.31 -7.05 3.59
C ALA A 65 -12.37 -7.84 2.80
N ASP A 66 -12.05 -8.41 1.65
CA ASP A 66 -12.96 -9.17 0.80
C ASP A 66 -14.26 -8.39 0.48
N ASN A 67 -14.09 -7.11 0.15
CA ASN A 67 -15.13 -6.10 -0.10
C ASN A 67 -16.14 -5.92 1.05
N LYS A 68 -15.75 -6.21 2.29
CA LYS A 68 -16.60 -6.05 3.48
C LYS A 68 -16.10 -4.92 4.36
N THR A 69 -16.86 -3.83 4.42
CA THR A 69 -16.53 -2.63 5.20
C THR A 69 -16.42 -2.93 6.70
N ASP A 70 -17.33 -3.72 7.24
CA ASP A 70 -17.32 -4.17 8.64
C ASP A 70 -16.09 -5.02 8.96
N ALA A 71 -15.70 -5.92 8.05
CA ALA A 71 -14.46 -6.67 8.17
C ALA A 71 -13.24 -5.75 8.18
N GLN A 72 -13.17 -4.76 7.30
CA GLN A 72 -12.05 -3.81 7.25
C GLN A 72 -11.95 -2.97 8.53
N GLN A 73 -13.10 -2.53 9.07
CA GLN A 73 -13.16 -1.83 10.36
C GLN A 73 -12.68 -2.71 11.52
N SER A 74 -13.07 -3.99 11.54
CA SER A 74 -12.58 -4.94 12.54
C SER A 74 -11.07 -5.13 12.44
N GLN A 75 -10.56 -5.32 11.22
CA GLN A 75 -9.13 -5.48 10.97
C GLN A 75 -8.35 -4.22 11.42
N MET A 76 -8.90 -3.01 11.21
CA MET A 76 -8.28 -1.77 11.70
C MET A 76 -8.15 -1.78 13.22
N ASN A 77 -9.20 -2.18 13.96
CA ASN A 77 -9.13 -2.28 15.42
C ASN A 77 -8.04 -3.28 15.87
N ASP A 78 -7.98 -4.44 15.23
CA ASP A 78 -6.98 -5.47 15.52
C ASP A 78 -5.56 -4.94 15.26
N VAL A 79 -5.34 -4.28 14.12
CA VAL A 79 -4.04 -3.72 13.74
C VAL A 79 -3.63 -2.57 14.66
N ILE A 80 -4.55 -1.71 15.06
CA ILE A 80 -4.27 -0.64 16.03
C ILE A 80 -3.76 -1.24 17.36
N ALA A 81 -4.35 -2.34 17.82
CA ALA A 81 -3.91 -3.02 19.04
C ALA A 81 -2.48 -3.56 18.95
N LEU A 82 -2.03 -3.94 17.74
CA LEU A 82 -0.69 -4.45 17.46
C LEU A 82 0.39 -3.36 17.39
N LYS A 83 0.00 -2.07 17.31
CA LYS A 83 0.90 -0.91 17.26
C LYS A 83 2.01 -1.05 16.18
N PRO A 84 1.65 -1.25 14.90
CA PRO A 84 2.62 -1.34 13.82
C PRO A 84 3.33 0.00 13.58
N LYS A 85 4.33 0.00 12.68
CA LYS A 85 5.05 1.22 12.29
C LYS A 85 4.22 2.16 11.45
N ALA A 86 3.31 1.63 10.64
CA ALA A 86 2.33 2.38 9.86
C ALA A 86 1.22 1.45 9.39
N ILE A 87 0.11 2.05 8.98
CA ILE A 87 -1.00 1.41 8.27
C ILE A 87 -1.09 2.04 6.89
N ILE A 88 -1.09 1.21 5.85
CA ILE A 88 -1.47 1.59 4.49
C ILE A 88 -2.91 1.14 4.30
N LEU A 89 -3.80 2.04 3.92
CA LEU A 89 -5.23 1.80 3.77
C LEU A 89 -5.67 2.09 2.34
N ALA A 90 -6.33 1.12 1.72
CA ALA A 90 -7.21 1.33 0.58
C ALA A 90 -8.62 0.94 1.03
N ALA A 91 -9.46 1.94 1.30
CA ALA A 91 -10.75 1.70 1.95
C ALA A 91 -11.75 1.00 1.01
N VAL A 92 -12.53 0.08 1.57
CA VAL A 92 -13.71 -0.47 0.88
C VAL A 92 -14.75 0.64 0.67
N ASP A 93 -14.99 1.45 1.71
CA ASP A 93 -15.87 2.62 1.68
C ASP A 93 -15.17 3.82 2.35
N PHE A 94 -14.97 4.91 1.60
CA PHE A 94 -14.21 6.09 2.05
C PHE A 94 -14.85 6.84 3.22
N ASN A 95 -16.18 6.78 3.37
CA ASN A 95 -16.89 7.44 4.48
C ASN A 95 -16.83 6.59 5.74
N ALA A 96 -16.99 5.28 5.60
CA ALA A 96 -17.10 4.35 6.72
C ALA A 96 -15.77 4.16 7.48
N LEU A 97 -14.62 4.36 6.81
CA LEU A 97 -13.30 4.17 7.43
C LEU A 97 -12.76 5.42 8.15
N LYS A 98 -13.42 6.58 8.03
CA LYS A 98 -13.03 7.80 8.73
C LYS A 98 -12.77 7.60 10.24
N PRO A 99 -13.67 6.98 11.02
CA PRO A 99 -13.43 6.77 12.46
C PRO A 99 -12.22 5.85 12.74
N SER A 100 -11.96 4.88 11.87
CA SER A 100 -10.82 3.97 12.00
C SER A 100 -9.48 4.68 11.77
N ILE A 101 -9.43 5.61 10.80
CA ILE A 101 -8.25 6.46 10.56
C ILE A 101 -7.98 7.35 11.78
N GLU A 102 -9.02 8.02 12.29
CA GLU A 102 -8.92 8.88 13.47
C GLU A 102 -8.43 8.10 14.70
N ALA A 103 -8.95 6.89 14.92
CA ALA A 103 -8.51 6.02 16.00
C ALA A 103 -7.04 5.57 15.88
N ALA A 104 -6.60 5.19 14.68
CA ALA A 104 -5.21 4.82 14.43
C ALA A 104 -4.24 5.97 14.70
N ARG A 105 -4.57 7.16 14.18
CA ARG A 105 -3.75 8.36 14.39
C ARG A 105 -3.74 8.80 15.85
N ALA A 106 -4.87 8.72 16.54
CA ALA A 106 -4.96 8.98 17.98
C ALA A 106 -4.10 8.01 18.81
N ALA A 107 -3.91 6.78 18.34
CA ALA A 107 -2.98 5.80 18.92
C ALA A 107 -1.51 6.03 18.56
N GLY A 108 -1.20 7.10 17.81
CA GLY A 108 0.16 7.46 17.37
C GLY A 108 0.68 6.62 16.20
N ILE A 109 -0.21 5.94 15.47
CA ILE A 109 0.14 5.12 14.31
C ILE A 109 -0.08 5.95 13.04
N PRO A 110 0.97 6.16 12.21
CA PRO A 110 0.82 6.85 10.94
C PRO A 110 -0.09 6.08 9.98
N VAL A 111 -1.01 6.80 9.33
CA VAL A 111 -1.91 6.25 8.31
C VAL A 111 -1.56 6.82 6.95
N VAL A 112 -1.37 5.93 5.98
CA VAL A 112 -1.12 6.25 4.57
C VAL A 112 -2.33 5.80 3.76
N GLU A 113 -3.00 6.73 3.08
CA GLU A 113 -4.01 6.38 2.10
C GLU A 113 -3.33 5.97 0.79
N PHE A 114 -3.75 4.83 0.25
CA PHE A 114 -3.28 4.31 -1.02
C PHE A 114 -4.45 4.17 -1.99
N ASP A 115 -4.29 4.73 -3.18
CA ASP A 115 -5.21 4.66 -4.33
C ASP A 115 -6.56 5.38 -4.13
N ARG A 116 -7.27 5.06 -3.05
CA ARG A 116 -8.63 5.53 -2.74
C ARG A 116 -8.60 6.71 -1.78
N GLN A 117 -8.67 7.93 -2.32
CA GLN A 117 -8.51 9.16 -1.54
C GLN A 117 -9.61 9.37 -0.49
N ILE A 118 -9.22 9.61 0.76
CA ILE A 118 -10.13 10.02 1.84
C ILE A 118 -9.82 11.47 2.24
N THR A 119 -10.77 12.38 2.01
CA THR A 119 -10.62 13.82 2.27
C THR A 119 -11.37 14.30 3.51
N SER A 120 -12.23 13.45 4.07
CA SER A 120 -13.14 13.79 5.18
C SER A 120 -12.47 13.77 6.55
N THR A 121 -11.23 13.26 6.64
CA THR A 121 -10.36 13.31 7.82
C THR A 121 -8.89 13.31 7.39
N PRO A 122 -7.96 13.87 8.18
CA PRO A 122 -6.56 13.90 7.81
C PRO A 122 -5.87 12.53 7.91
N SER A 123 -4.98 12.24 6.96
CA SER A 123 -3.99 11.13 7.02
C SER A 123 -2.56 11.68 7.01
N ASP A 124 -1.55 10.84 7.24
CA ASP A 124 -0.15 11.26 7.32
C ASP A 124 0.52 11.33 5.94
N PHE A 125 0.02 10.54 4.98
CA PHE A 125 0.38 10.61 3.57
C PHE A 125 -0.77 10.07 2.71
N THR A 126 -0.85 10.51 1.45
CA THR A 126 -1.83 10.03 0.48
C THR A 126 -1.14 9.87 -0.86
N SER A 127 -1.19 8.67 -1.44
CA SER A 127 -0.62 8.35 -2.74
C SER A 127 -1.72 7.87 -3.67
N VAL A 128 -2.13 8.72 -4.60
CA VAL A 128 -3.25 8.48 -5.53
C VAL A 128 -2.90 8.92 -6.94
N ALA A 129 -3.63 8.41 -7.92
CA ALA A 129 -3.58 8.91 -9.29
C ALA A 129 -4.34 10.26 -9.43
N GLY A 130 -4.10 10.97 -10.53
CA GLY A 130 -4.97 12.06 -10.97
C GLY A 130 -6.24 11.49 -11.60
N THR A 131 -7.21 11.06 -10.78
CA THR A 131 -8.41 10.34 -11.24
C THR A 131 -9.32 11.21 -12.09
N VAL A 132 -9.44 12.49 -11.78
CA VAL A 132 -10.17 13.47 -12.61
C VAL A 132 -9.49 13.61 -13.99
N GLU A 133 -8.17 13.69 -14.03
CA GLU A 133 -7.40 13.75 -15.28
C GLU A 133 -7.55 12.47 -16.10
N ILE A 134 -7.59 11.29 -15.47
CA ILE A 134 -7.89 10.03 -16.15
C ILE A 134 -9.27 10.11 -16.83
N GLY A 135 -10.28 10.66 -16.16
CA GLY A 135 -11.60 10.91 -16.72
C GLY A 135 -11.57 11.85 -17.93
N HIS A 136 -10.81 12.94 -17.87
CA HIS A 136 -10.62 13.85 -19.01
C HIS A 136 -9.96 13.15 -20.20
N VAL A 137 -8.88 12.39 -19.97
CA VAL A 137 -8.21 11.63 -21.04
C VAL A 137 -9.16 10.63 -21.68
N ALA A 138 -9.97 9.91 -20.89
CA ALA A 138 -10.97 8.98 -21.42
C ALA A 138 -12.04 9.70 -22.27
N ALA A 139 -12.51 10.86 -21.83
CA ALA A 139 -13.48 11.68 -22.56
C ALA A 139 -12.90 12.17 -23.89
N GLU A 140 -11.66 12.68 -23.91
CA GLU A 140 -10.98 13.12 -25.13
C GLU A 140 -10.88 11.99 -26.17
N GLN A 141 -10.55 10.77 -25.73
CA GLN A 141 -10.51 9.61 -26.62
C GLN A 141 -11.90 9.23 -27.13
N ALA A 142 -12.93 9.28 -26.29
CA ALA A 142 -14.31 9.03 -26.71
C ALA A 142 -14.78 10.03 -27.77
N GLU A 143 -14.47 11.33 -27.59
CA GLU A 143 -14.78 12.37 -28.58
C GLU A 143 -14.06 12.13 -29.91
N ALA A 144 -12.77 11.79 -29.86
CA ALA A 144 -11.97 11.49 -31.05
C ALA A 144 -12.57 10.30 -31.83
N LEU A 145 -12.95 9.23 -31.14
CA LEU A 145 -13.57 8.05 -31.74
C LEU A 145 -14.95 8.35 -32.35
N LEU A 146 -15.78 9.12 -31.66
CA LEU A 146 -17.09 9.53 -32.19
C LEU A 146 -16.95 10.40 -33.43
N LYS A 147 -16.02 11.36 -33.41
CA LYS A 147 -15.74 12.23 -34.56
C LYS A 147 -15.23 11.43 -35.76
N ALA A 148 -14.30 10.51 -35.54
CA ALA A 148 -13.76 9.63 -36.59
C ALA A 148 -14.86 8.75 -37.22
N LYS A 149 -15.81 8.25 -36.41
CA LYS A 149 -16.89 7.39 -36.89
C LYS A 149 -18.04 8.14 -37.56
N ASN A 150 -18.43 9.30 -37.03
CA ASN A 150 -19.68 9.97 -37.39
C ASN A 150 -19.50 11.33 -38.09
N GLY A 151 -18.25 11.76 -38.30
CA GLY A 151 -17.88 13.08 -38.85
C GLY A 151 -18.07 14.25 -37.88
N ALA A 152 -18.60 14.00 -36.68
CA ALA A 152 -18.84 14.95 -35.60
C ALA A 152 -18.91 14.21 -34.26
N VAL A 153 -18.74 14.91 -33.15
CA VAL A 153 -18.94 14.34 -31.80
C VAL A 153 -20.44 14.14 -31.55
N LYS A 154 -20.98 13.04 -32.08
CA LYS A 154 -22.38 12.65 -31.93
C LYS A 154 -22.48 11.14 -31.82
N GLY A 155 -23.36 10.64 -30.96
CA GLY A 155 -23.56 9.20 -30.75
C GLY A 155 -24.20 8.90 -29.41
N LYS A 156 -24.15 7.63 -29.02
CA LYS A 156 -24.58 7.16 -27.70
C LYS A 156 -23.39 6.49 -27.02
N ILE A 157 -23.12 6.90 -25.78
CA ILE A 157 -22.11 6.30 -24.91
C ILE A 157 -22.84 5.59 -23.77
N LEU A 158 -22.39 4.39 -23.43
CA LEU A 158 -22.71 3.73 -22.17
C LEU A 158 -21.50 3.88 -21.26
N GLN A 159 -21.68 4.53 -20.12
CA GLN A 159 -20.67 4.62 -19.06
C GLN A 159 -21.05 3.64 -17.96
N VAL A 160 -20.10 2.80 -17.57
CA VAL A 160 -20.23 1.87 -16.44
C VAL A 160 -19.17 2.27 -15.43
N LEU A 161 -19.63 2.78 -14.29
CA LEU A 161 -18.78 3.18 -13.16
C LEU A 161 -18.54 2.00 -12.22
N GLY A 162 -17.55 2.16 -11.35
CA GLY A 162 -17.25 1.25 -10.26
C GLY A 162 -18.20 1.41 -9.08
N ASP A 163 -17.72 0.99 -7.91
CA ASP A 163 -18.48 1.04 -6.67
C ASP A 163 -18.63 2.49 -6.14
N PRO A 164 -19.81 2.95 -5.73
CA PRO A 164 -20.00 4.32 -5.22
C PRO A 164 -19.26 4.64 -3.90
N GLY A 165 -18.79 3.62 -3.16
CA GLY A 165 -17.93 3.77 -2.00
C GLY A 165 -16.44 3.89 -2.34
N ASP A 166 -16.08 3.80 -3.63
CA ASP A 166 -14.72 3.97 -4.14
C ASP A 166 -14.55 5.37 -4.76
N PRO A 167 -13.71 6.26 -4.20
CA PRO A 167 -13.45 7.58 -4.75
C PRO A 167 -12.62 7.55 -6.05
N TYR A 168 -12.13 6.39 -6.49
CA TYR A 168 -11.43 6.25 -7.78
C TYR A 168 -12.38 6.33 -8.98
N THR A 169 -13.66 5.97 -8.80
CA THR A 169 -14.65 5.89 -9.89
C THR A 169 -15.40 7.18 -10.18
#